data_AF-A0A0C3M2N6-F1
#
_entry.id   AF-A0A0C3M2N6-F1
#
_cell.length_a   1.000
_cell.length_b   1.000
_cell.length_c   1.000
_cell.angle_alpha   90.00
_cell.angle_beta   90.00
_cell.angle_gamma   90.00
#
_symmetry.space_group_name_H-M   'P 1'
#
loop_
_entity.id
_entity.type
_entity.pdbx_description
1 polymer ?
#
loop_
_entity_poly.entity_id
_entity_poly.type
_entity_poly.pdbx_seq_one_letter_code
_entity_poly.pdbx_strand_id
1 'polypeptide(L)'
;MPGGGRGRGGSGGSTGSKGSSSVSISSSYGGKSFSSGFGGGRPFSIPAGQVFAGRLTGGGTRDQIYGTQRYGSGYTYSDRGSFVTGRGFPFGFWPIYAFPIAYYGNREYGPWHNSSRPGRNMSWTQVTSSSWSQQAQKRGLLERQQITNNATAPYYLIGDYDSLVAVSDLLRSDCNATVGGVIDYNPDQNAIPPEEFLQYYRSSSFALTLSSYWDPANSVNNQPASNDSALTTVPDVPIPPGTDLNFLDCLNSTIGNNLPVMDAAVMTRVQATVFAQLALFWVILSMIGLV
;
A
#
# COMPACT_ATOMS: atom_id res chain seq x y z
N MET A 1 5.49 -58.33 -29.47
CA MET A 1 4.42 -57.32 -29.31
C MET A 1 3.63 -57.64 -28.05
N PRO A 2 3.75 -56.80 -27.01
CA PRO A 2 2.61 -56.49 -26.15
C PRO A 2 2.45 -54.96 -25.98
N GLY A 3 1.21 -54.55 -25.70
CA GLY A 3 0.69 -53.20 -25.89
C GLY A 3 1.11 -52.17 -24.83
N GLY A 4 1.27 -50.92 -25.29
CA GLY A 4 1.53 -49.76 -24.46
C GLY A 4 0.27 -49.25 -23.77
N GLY A 5 0.27 -49.27 -22.44
CA GLY A 5 -0.69 -48.54 -21.61
C GLY A 5 -0.31 -47.07 -21.54
N ARG A 6 -1.18 -46.18 -22.03
CA ARG A 6 -1.05 -44.73 -21.84
C ARG A 6 -1.71 -44.33 -20.51
N GLY A 7 -0.89 -43.78 -19.62
CA GLY A 7 -1.29 -43.27 -18.32
C GLY A 7 -2.26 -42.09 -18.42
N ARG A 8 -3.26 -42.12 -17.55
CA ARG A 8 -4.25 -41.06 -17.31
C ARG A 8 -3.55 -39.82 -16.75
N GLY A 9 -3.59 -38.71 -17.48
CA GLY A 9 -3.22 -37.38 -16.98
C GLY A 9 -4.26 -36.89 -15.99
N GLY A 10 -3.86 -36.74 -14.74
CA GLY A 10 -4.70 -36.24 -13.67
C GLY A 10 -5.07 -34.77 -13.88
N SER A 11 -6.36 -34.50 -13.73
CA SER A 11 -6.95 -33.18 -13.56
C SER A 11 -6.40 -32.50 -12.31
N GLY A 12 -5.50 -31.53 -12.50
CA GLY A 12 -5.07 -30.61 -11.45
C GLY A 12 -6.22 -29.67 -11.10
N GLY A 13 -6.77 -29.83 -9.90
CA GLY A 13 -7.89 -29.06 -9.38
C GLY A 13 -7.60 -27.57 -9.30
N SER A 14 -8.60 -26.79 -9.69
CA SER A 14 -8.70 -25.37 -9.41
C SER A 14 -8.69 -25.14 -7.89
N THR A 15 -7.59 -24.61 -7.37
CA THR A 15 -7.57 -23.97 -6.06
C THR A 15 -8.45 -22.73 -6.14
N GLY A 16 -9.61 -22.79 -5.51
CA GLY A 16 -10.53 -21.66 -5.39
C GLY A 16 -9.83 -20.49 -4.71
N SER A 17 -9.69 -19.39 -5.45
CA SER A 17 -9.30 -18.10 -4.88
C SER A 17 -10.36 -17.71 -3.86
N LYS A 18 -9.99 -17.64 -2.58
CA LYS A 18 -10.78 -16.89 -1.59
C LYS A 18 -11.01 -15.50 -2.20
N GLY A 19 -12.27 -15.12 -2.40
CA GLY A 19 -12.62 -13.91 -3.14
C GLY A 19 -11.94 -12.70 -2.53
N SER A 20 -11.14 -11.98 -3.32
CA SER A 20 -10.70 -10.65 -2.91
C SER A 20 -11.91 -9.73 -2.97
N SER A 21 -12.17 -9.03 -1.89
CA SER A 21 -13.19 -7.98 -1.88
C SER A 21 -12.63 -6.81 -2.67
N SER A 22 -13.24 -6.50 -3.82
CA SER A 22 -12.92 -5.30 -4.57
C SER A 22 -13.25 -4.07 -3.74
N VAL A 23 -12.29 -3.16 -3.60
CA VAL A 23 -12.48 -1.87 -2.92
C VAL A 23 -12.61 -0.80 -4.00
N SER A 24 -13.61 0.06 -3.85
CA SER A 24 -13.79 1.20 -4.75
C SER A 24 -12.74 2.25 -4.42
N ILE A 25 -11.65 2.27 -5.19
CA ILE A 25 -10.60 3.28 -5.10
C ILE A 25 -10.77 4.25 -6.25
N SER A 26 -10.95 5.54 -5.93
CA SER A 26 -10.92 6.59 -6.93
C SER A 26 -9.54 6.70 -7.57
N SER A 27 -9.41 6.58 -8.90
CA SER A 27 -8.12 6.74 -9.58
C SER A 27 -8.28 7.13 -11.05
N SER A 28 -7.25 7.76 -11.62
CA SER A 28 -7.21 8.11 -13.05
C SER A 28 -6.81 6.96 -13.97
N TYR A 29 -6.49 5.77 -13.44
CA TYR A 29 -5.85 4.69 -14.22
C TYR A 29 -6.79 3.92 -15.16
N GLY A 30 -8.06 4.33 -15.31
CA GLY A 30 -8.99 3.81 -16.31
C GLY A 30 -9.23 2.29 -16.25
N GLY A 31 -10.29 1.86 -15.55
CA GLY A 31 -10.70 0.45 -15.53
C GLY A 31 -9.78 -0.50 -14.76
N LYS A 32 -8.88 0.03 -13.93
CA LYS A 32 -8.11 -0.77 -12.95
C LYS A 32 -8.93 -0.93 -11.68
N SER A 33 -9.01 -2.15 -11.19
CA SER A 33 -9.60 -2.47 -9.90
C SER A 33 -8.52 -2.52 -8.82
N PHE A 34 -8.96 -2.30 -7.59
CA PHE A 34 -8.12 -2.37 -6.41
C PHE A 34 -8.80 -3.30 -5.42
N SER A 35 -8.05 -4.16 -4.76
CA SER A 35 -8.62 -5.11 -3.80
C SER A 35 -7.63 -5.48 -2.71
N SER A 36 -8.11 -6.20 -1.69
CA SER A 36 -7.26 -6.90 -0.72
C SER A 36 -6.60 -8.17 -1.30
N GLY A 37 -6.71 -8.40 -2.61
CA GLY A 37 -6.14 -9.56 -3.29
C GLY A 37 -4.61 -9.53 -3.37
N PHE A 38 -4.07 -10.50 -4.10
CA PHE A 38 -2.62 -10.70 -4.21
C PHE A 38 -1.91 -9.61 -5.02
N GLY A 39 -2.61 -8.85 -5.85
CA GLY A 39 -2.02 -7.86 -6.77
C GLY A 39 -1.27 -8.52 -7.94
N GLY A 40 -0.19 -7.88 -8.40
CA GLY A 40 0.68 -8.37 -9.46
C GLY A 40 0.29 -7.94 -10.87
N GLY A 41 0.49 -8.83 -11.84
CA GLY A 41 0.36 -8.53 -13.26
C GLY A 41 1.59 -7.81 -13.84
N ARG A 42 1.52 -7.43 -15.12
CA ARG A 42 2.62 -6.71 -15.78
C ARG A 42 2.50 -5.21 -15.48
N PRO A 43 3.55 -4.55 -14.96
CA PRO A 43 3.58 -3.10 -14.83
C PRO A 43 3.33 -2.42 -16.18
N PHE A 44 2.66 -1.27 -16.17
CA PHE A 44 2.40 -0.47 -17.36
C PHE A 44 2.83 0.98 -17.15
N SER A 45 3.11 1.68 -18.25
CA SER A 45 3.46 3.10 -18.20
C SER A 45 2.19 3.96 -18.09
N ILE A 46 2.21 4.96 -17.21
CA ILE A 46 1.11 5.92 -17.04
C ILE A 46 0.92 6.68 -18.36
N PRO A 47 -0.31 6.71 -18.92
CA PRO A 47 -0.59 7.37 -20.18
C PRO A 47 -0.23 8.87 -20.20
N ALA A 48 0.10 9.38 -21.38
CA ALA A 48 0.27 10.81 -21.61
C ALA A 48 -0.99 11.60 -21.19
N GLY A 49 -0.79 12.79 -20.63
CA GLY A 49 -1.88 13.64 -20.12
C GLY A 49 -2.34 13.32 -18.69
N GLN A 50 -1.81 12.27 -18.06
CA GLN A 50 -2.02 12.00 -16.63
C GLN A 50 -0.85 12.49 -15.77
N VAL A 51 -1.10 12.69 -14.48
CA VAL A 51 -0.06 13.00 -13.49
C VAL A 51 0.96 11.85 -13.46
N PHE A 52 2.25 12.19 -13.51
CA PHE A 52 3.35 11.23 -13.60
C PHE A 52 3.38 10.37 -14.88
N ALA A 53 2.86 10.90 -16.00
CA ALA A 53 2.96 10.28 -17.32
C ALA A 53 4.36 9.73 -17.60
N GLY A 54 4.43 8.52 -18.17
CA GLY A 54 5.67 7.81 -18.45
C GLY A 54 6.15 6.88 -17.33
N ARG A 55 5.77 7.10 -16.07
CA ARG A 55 6.20 6.24 -14.96
C ARG A 55 5.51 4.87 -14.97
N LEU A 56 6.19 3.86 -14.43
CA LEU A 56 5.62 2.52 -14.28
C LEU A 56 4.66 2.45 -13.10
N THR A 57 3.54 1.76 -13.26
CA THR A 57 2.56 1.49 -12.22
C THR A 57 2.05 0.04 -12.29
N GLY A 58 1.69 -0.54 -11.15
CA GLY A 58 1.20 -1.92 -11.01
C GLY A 58 2.32 -2.98 -10.94
N GLY A 59 1.95 -4.25 -10.83
CA GLY A 59 2.89 -5.38 -10.77
C GLY A 59 3.48 -5.70 -9.39
N GLY A 60 3.30 -4.83 -8.39
CA GLY A 60 3.59 -5.16 -7.00
C GLY A 60 2.61 -6.22 -6.46
N THR A 61 3.12 -7.16 -5.67
CA THR A 61 2.32 -8.22 -5.05
C THR A 61 2.20 -8.02 -3.54
N ARG A 62 1.20 -8.69 -2.94
CA ARG A 62 0.96 -8.69 -1.49
C ARG A 62 2.21 -9.02 -0.67
N ASP A 63 3.02 -9.97 -1.13
CA ASP A 63 4.25 -10.36 -0.44
C ASP A 63 5.29 -9.24 -0.36
N GLN A 64 5.16 -8.24 -1.23
CA GLN A 64 6.08 -7.10 -1.31
C GLN A 64 5.50 -5.84 -0.62
N ILE A 65 4.36 -5.96 0.05
CA ILE A 65 3.65 -4.80 0.59
C ILE A 65 4.37 -4.17 1.77
N TYR A 66 5.12 -4.94 2.55
CA TYR A 66 5.84 -4.45 3.71
C TYR A 66 7.12 -3.72 3.27
N GLY A 67 7.26 -2.47 3.71
CA GLY A 67 8.51 -1.72 3.69
C GLY A 67 9.27 -1.89 5.01
N THR A 68 9.92 -0.83 5.46
CA THR A 68 10.60 -0.73 6.77
C THR A 68 10.11 0.51 7.52
N GLN A 69 10.75 0.84 8.64
CA GLN A 69 10.59 2.12 9.36
C GLN A 69 11.03 3.32 8.51
N ARG A 70 11.84 3.10 7.46
CA ARG A 70 12.42 4.16 6.65
C ARG A 70 11.54 4.52 5.47
N TYR A 71 11.32 5.82 5.29
CA TYR A 71 10.60 6.32 4.14
C TYR A 71 11.37 6.05 2.84
N GLY A 72 10.66 5.68 1.77
CA GLY A 72 11.24 5.23 0.51
C GLY A 72 11.53 3.74 0.44
N SER A 73 11.19 2.97 1.48
CA SER A 73 11.26 1.50 1.49
C SER A 73 10.06 0.84 0.80
N GLY A 74 10.17 -0.48 0.55
CA GLY A 74 9.08 -1.29 -0.01
C GLY A 74 8.85 -1.11 -1.51
N TYR A 75 9.85 -0.62 -2.25
CA TYR A 75 9.82 -0.57 -3.70
C TYR A 75 10.25 -1.91 -4.31
N THR A 76 9.51 -2.36 -5.32
CA THR A 76 9.71 -3.65 -5.98
C THR A 76 10.43 -3.51 -7.32
N TYR A 77 10.42 -2.29 -7.87
CA TYR A 77 11.20 -1.93 -9.04
C TYR A 77 12.67 -1.78 -8.66
N SER A 78 13.56 -1.99 -9.63
CA SER A 78 15.01 -1.79 -9.49
C SER A 78 15.37 -0.30 -9.50
N ASP A 79 14.74 0.48 -8.63
CA ASP A 79 14.92 1.93 -8.57
C ASP A 79 16.16 2.25 -7.72
N ARG A 80 17.05 3.08 -8.27
CA ARG A 80 18.31 3.46 -7.61
C ARG A 80 18.10 4.50 -6.52
N GLY A 81 18.94 4.41 -5.49
CA GLY A 81 19.13 5.41 -4.45
C GLY A 81 18.11 5.33 -3.31
N SER A 82 18.03 6.38 -2.51
CA SER A 82 17.23 6.40 -1.27
C SER A 82 15.98 7.27 -1.37
N PHE A 83 15.86 8.11 -2.38
CA PHE A 83 14.75 9.05 -2.55
C PHE A 83 13.61 8.41 -3.33
N VAL A 84 12.39 8.83 -3.03
CA VAL A 84 11.19 8.38 -3.76
C VAL A 84 11.00 9.09 -5.10
N THR A 85 11.58 10.27 -5.28
CA THR A 85 11.42 11.08 -6.51
C THR A 85 11.75 10.28 -7.75
N GLY A 86 10.92 10.42 -8.78
CA GLY A 86 11.13 9.75 -10.07
C GLY A 86 10.68 8.28 -10.10
N ARG A 87 10.41 7.66 -8.95
CA ARG A 87 10.04 6.24 -8.89
C ARG A 87 8.63 5.98 -9.41
N GLY A 88 8.43 4.75 -9.86
CA GLY A 88 7.11 4.24 -10.23
C GLY A 88 6.21 3.96 -9.02
N PHE A 89 5.03 3.40 -9.28
CA PHE A 89 4.02 3.08 -8.27
C PHE A 89 3.63 1.59 -8.34
N PRO A 90 4.43 0.67 -7.75
CA PRO A 90 4.21 -0.78 -7.89
C PRO A 90 2.79 -1.23 -7.54
N PHE A 91 2.14 -0.54 -6.62
CA PHE A 91 0.82 -0.88 -6.12
C PHE A 91 -0.28 0.08 -6.61
N GLY A 92 0.08 1.05 -7.45
CA GLY A 92 -0.85 2.05 -7.96
C GLY A 92 -1.04 3.29 -7.10
N PHE A 93 -0.33 3.42 -5.97
CA PHE A 93 -0.50 4.55 -5.05
C PHE A 93 0.78 5.37 -4.92
N TRP A 94 0.62 6.66 -4.66
CA TRP A 94 1.73 7.60 -4.54
C TRP A 94 2.30 7.61 -3.12
N PRO A 95 3.61 7.82 -2.92
CA PRO A 95 4.21 7.98 -1.60
C PRO A 95 3.57 9.10 -0.77
N ILE A 96 3.56 8.95 0.56
CA ILE A 96 2.96 9.93 1.49
C ILE A 96 3.69 11.29 1.38
N TYR A 97 2.91 12.37 1.29
CA TYR A 97 3.44 13.73 1.39
C TYR A 97 3.60 14.11 2.87
N ALA A 98 4.69 13.70 3.50
CA ALA A 98 4.94 13.88 4.93
C ALA A 98 5.72 15.17 5.26
N PHE A 99 5.75 15.54 6.56
CA PHE A 99 6.68 16.53 7.08
C PHE A 99 8.01 15.83 7.45
N PRO A 100 9.17 16.49 7.29
CA PRO A 100 9.34 17.79 6.64
C PRO A 100 9.10 17.72 5.14
N ILE A 101 8.72 18.86 4.55
CA ILE A 101 8.55 18.97 3.10
C ILE A 101 9.91 18.74 2.43
N ALA A 102 9.94 17.88 1.41
CA ALA A 102 11.13 17.38 0.71
C ALA A 102 11.91 16.28 1.43
N TYR A 103 11.38 15.72 2.53
CA TYR A 103 11.94 14.51 3.15
C TYR A 103 12.01 13.38 2.11
N TYR A 104 13.24 12.97 1.76
CA TYR A 104 13.53 11.98 0.72
C TYR A 104 12.80 12.23 -0.62
N GLY A 105 12.52 13.50 -0.95
CA GLY A 105 11.89 13.87 -2.21
C GLY A 105 10.36 13.77 -2.24
N ASN A 106 9.71 13.66 -1.07
CA ASN A 106 8.25 13.55 -0.97
C ASN A 106 7.45 14.73 -1.56
N ARG A 107 8.09 15.88 -1.79
CA ARG A 107 7.48 17.10 -2.33
C ARG A 107 6.76 16.86 -3.68
N GLU A 108 7.27 15.92 -4.45
CA GLU A 108 6.69 15.51 -5.73
C GLU A 108 5.23 15.02 -5.62
N TYR A 109 4.83 14.48 -4.47
CA TYR A 109 3.52 13.83 -4.27
C TYR A 109 2.52 14.68 -3.50
N GLY A 110 2.87 15.94 -3.22
CA GLY A 110 2.02 16.92 -2.60
C GLY A 110 1.16 17.72 -3.60
N PRO A 111 0.42 18.72 -3.11
CA PRO A 111 0.14 18.94 -1.69
C PRO A 111 -0.83 17.87 -1.13
N TRP A 112 -1.07 17.86 0.18
CA TRP A 112 -1.90 16.86 0.84
C TRP A 112 -3.36 16.78 0.33
N HIS A 113 -3.90 17.90 -0.14
CA HIS A 113 -5.25 18.03 -0.70
C HIS A 113 -5.32 17.72 -2.21
N ASN A 114 -4.28 17.12 -2.78
CA ASN A 114 -4.26 16.74 -4.19
C ASN A 114 -5.27 15.61 -4.46
N SER A 115 -6.41 15.97 -5.07
CA SER A 115 -7.50 15.04 -5.39
C SER A 115 -7.21 14.10 -6.56
N SER A 116 -6.10 14.30 -7.29
CA SER A 116 -5.67 13.37 -8.34
C SER A 116 -4.98 12.13 -7.78
N ARG A 117 -4.67 12.11 -6.46
CA ARG A 117 -4.12 10.94 -5.78
C ARG A 117 -5.10 9.77 -5.85
N PRO A 118 -4.61 8.56 -6.16
CA PRO A 118 -5.40 7.33 -6.04
C PRO A 118 -5.89 7.15 -4.59
N GLY A 119 -7.20 6.98 -4.42
CA GLY A 119 -7.84 6.85 -3.10
C GLY A 119 -8.21 8.18 -2.43
N ARG A 120 -8.24 9.27 -3.20
CA ARG A 120 -8.53 10.66 -2.78
C ARG A 120 -7.38 11.30 -2.00
N ASN A 121 -7.71 12.40 -1.31
CA ASN A 121 -6.75 13.19 -0.54
C ASN A 121 -6.05 12.36 0.54
N MET A 122 -4.87 12.84 0.92
CA MET A 122 -4.11 12.23 1.99
C MET A 122 -4.81 12.49 3.31
N SER A 123 -5.00 11.43 4.07
CA SER A 123 -5.79 11.40 5.29
C SER A 123 -5.04 10.64 6.38
N TRP A 124 -5.52 10.74 7.60
CA TRP A 124 -5.05 9.97 8.74
C TRP A 124 -6.21 9.60 9.67
N THR A 125 -5.99 8.57 10.48
CA THR A 125 -6.89 8.24 11.59
C THR A 125 -6.11 7.73 12.78
N GLN A 126 -6.63 8.00 13.97
CA GLN A 126 -6.11 7.48 15.23
C GLN A 126 -6.63 6.07 15.48
N VAL A 127 -5.75 5.19 15.91
CA VAL A 127 -6.05 3.81 16.30
C VAL A 127 -5.52 3.57 17.70
N THR A 128 -6.37 3.06 18.59
CA THR A 128 -6.00 2.73 19.96
C THR A 128 -6.48 1.34 20.34
N SER A 129 -5.79 0.71 21.29
CA SER A 129 -6.26 -0.53 21.89
C SER A 129 -7.54 -0.27 22.70
N SER A 130 -8.37 -1.30 22.89
CA SER A 130 -9.56 -1.21 23.75
C SER A 130 -9.25 -0.97 25.23
N SER A 131 -8.01 -1.20 25.66
CA SER A 131 -7.50 -0.89 27.00
C SER A 131 -7.11 0.60 27.19
N TRP A 132 -7.21 1.41 26.14
CA TRP A 132 -6.93 2.84 26.19
C TRP A 132 -8.00 3.61 26.98
N SER A 133 -7.58 4.33 28.03
CA SER A 133 -8.50 5.12 28.88
C SER A 133 -8.91 6.45 28.23
N GLN A 134 -10.20 6.79 28.31
CA GLN A 134 -10.73 8.06 27.77
C GLN A 134 -10.12 9.32 28.44
N GLN A 135 -9.49 9.21 29.62
CA GLN A 135 -8.72 10.31 30.21
C GLN A 135 -7.54 10.78 29.32
N ALA A 136 -7.00 9.91 28.47
CA ALA A 136 -5.96 10.26 27.50
C ALA A 136 -6.52 11.02 26.27
N GLN A 137 -7.81 10.89 25.99
CA GLN A 137 -8.49 11.46 24.82
C GLN A 137 -8.60 13.00 24.87
N LYS A 138 -8.66 13.59 26.07
CA LYS A 138 -8.65 15.07 26.26
C LYS A 138 -7.27 15.72 26.09
N ARG A 139 -6.18 14.94 26.08
CA ARG A 139 -4.80 15.45 25.93
C ARG A 139 -4.22 15.28 24.53
N GLY A 140 -4.82 14.43 23.69
CA GLY A 140 -4.23 13.94 22.44
C GLY A 140 -4.11 14.90 21.25
N LEU A 141 -4.72 16.10 21.29
CA LEU A 141 -4.62 17.05 20.18
C LEU A 141 -3.71 18.25 20.47
N LEU A 142 -3.42 18.56 21.74
CA LEU A 142 -2.57 19.70 22.14
C LEU A 142 -1.33 19.28 22.93
N GLU A 143 -1.24 18.01 23.36
CA GLU A 143 -0.22 17.57 24.31
C GLU A 143 0.26 16.15 23.93
N ARG A 144 0.85 16.01 22.73
CA ARG A 144 1.58 14.77 22.32
C ARG A 144 2.78 14.44 23.23
N GLN A 145 3.04 15.28 24.23
CA GLN A 145 4.29 15.33 24.98
C GLN A 145 4.27 14.57 26.32
N GLN A 146 3.20 13.84 26.64
CA GLN A 146 3.16 13.08 27.90
C GLN A 146 2.52 11.69 27.75
N ILE A 147 3.05 10.90 26.82
CA ILE A 147 2.83 9.45 26.86
C ILE A 147 3.64 8.89 28.02
N THR A 148 2.94 8.54 29.09
CA THR A 148 3.55 7.98 30.30
C THR A 148 3.58 6.44 30.28
N ASN A 149 2.90 5.82 29.32
CA ASN A 149 2.83 4.37 29.19
C ASN A 149 2.72 3.94 27.71
N ASN A 150 3.75 3.20 27.25
CA ASN A 150 3.83 2.64 25.89
C ASN A 150 2.72 1.62 25.60
N ALA A 151 2.17 0.95 26.61
CA ALA A 151 1.09 -0.05 26.43
C ALA A 151 -0.22 0.57 25.93
N THR A 152 -0.38 1.89 26.11
CA THR A 152 -1.61 2.63 25.79
C THR A 152 -1.31 3.83 24.87
N ALA A 153 -0.14 3.85 24.24
CA ALA A 153 0.21 4.90 23.30
C ALA A 153 -0.66 4.81 22.04
N PRO A 154 -1.22 5.92 21.53
CA PRO A 154 -2.00 5.88 20.31
C PRO A 154 -1.12 5.63 19.08
N TYR A 155 -1.69 4.88 18.14
CA TYR A 155 -1.17 4.70 16.80
C TYR A 155 -1.89 5.65 15.84
N TYR A 156 -1.23 6.01 14.74
CA TYR A 156 -1.89 6.67 13.62
C TYR A 156 -1.59 5.95 12.32
N LEU A 157 -2.63 5.81 11.51
CA LEU A 157 -2.52 5.36 10.13
C LEU A 157 -2.53 6.58 9.22
N ILE A 158 -1.66 6.60 8.22
CA ILE A 158 -1.55 7.67 7.24
C ILE A 158 -1.58 7.05 5.84
N GLY A 159 -2.37 7.62 4.94
CA GLY A 159 -2.51 7.11 3.58
C GLY A 159 -3.53 7.91 2.78
N ASP A 160 -4.06 7.31 1.73
CA ASP A 160 -5.25 7.82 1.04
C ASP A 160 -6.53 7.48 1.82
N TYR A 161 -7.55 8.33 1.66
CA TYR A 161 -8.82 8.22 2.38
C TYR A 161 -9.50 6.86 2.17
N ASP A 162 -9.61 6.39 0.92
CA ASP A 162 -10.34 5.17 0.59
C ASP A 162 -9.67 3.93 1.22
N SER A 163 -8.32 3.87 1.22
CA SER A 163 -7.57 2.79 1.89
C SER A 163 -7.70 2.83 3.41
N LEU A 164 -7.73 4.01 4.03
CA LEU A 164 -7.93 4.15 5.47
C LEU A 164 -9.31 3.66 5.90
N VAL A 165 -10.36 3.99 5.15
CA VAL A 165 -11.71 3.48 5.41
C VAL A 165 -11.73 1.96 5.34
N ALA A 166 -11.17 1.38 4.26
CA ALA A 166 -11.15 -0.07 4.06
C ALA A 166 -10.43 -0.83 5.20
N VAL A 167 -9.29 -0.30 5.66
CA VAL A 167 -8.51 -0.94 6.74
C VAL A 167 -9.14 -0.69 8.11
N SER A 168 -9.74 0.48 8.35
CA SER A 168 -10.32 0.84 9.65
C SER A 168 -11.38 -0.13 10.12
N ASP A 169 -12.26 -0.59 9.21
CA ASP A 169 -13.32 -1.54 9.56
C ASP A 169 -12.75 -2.90 9.97
N LEU A 170 -11.68 -3.35 9.32
CA LEU A 170 -11.00 -4.60 9.63
C LEU A 170 -10.22 -4.52 10.94
N LEU A 171 -9.61 -3.37 11.26
CA LEU A 171 -8.95 -3.21 12.55
C LEU A 171 -9.93 -3.24 13.72
N ARG A 172 -11.15 -2.72 13.53
CA ARG A 172 -12.21 -2.84 14.54
C ARG A 172 -12.64 -4.28 14.76
N SER A 173 -12.83 -5.05 13.68
CA SER A 173 -13.27 -6.45 13.78
C SER A 173 -12.17 -7.40 14.24
N ASP A 174 -10.97 -7.29 13.67
CA ASP A 174 -9.93 -8.31 13.77
C ASP A 174 -9.02 -8.06 14.98
N CYS A 175 -8.79 -6.78 15.30
CA CYS A 175 -7.89 -6.38 16.40
C CYS A 175 -8.62 -5.80 17.62
N ASN A 176 -9.96 -5.75 17.60
CA ASN A 176 -10.76 -5.08 18.62
C ASN A 176 -10.26 -3.64 18.89
N ALA A 177 -9.80 -2.97 17.82
CA ALA A 177 -9.23 -1.64 17.91
C ALA A 177 -10.33 -0.57 18.00
N THR A 178 -10.07 0.48 18.76
CA THR A 178 -10.86 1.70 18.68
C THR A 178 -10.27 2.59 17.60
N VAL A 179 -11.01 2.80 16.52
CA VAL A 179 -10.54 3.60 15.36
C VAL A 179 -11.36 4.87 15.23
N GLY A 180 -10.68 6.00 15.29
CA GLY A 180 -11.26 7.34 15.14
C GLY A 180 -11.79 7.63 13.73
N GLY A 181 -12.34 8.83 13.55
CA GLY A 181 -12.76 9.30 12.24
C GLY A 181 -11.57 9.52 11.30
N VAL A 182 -11.71 9.12 10.04
CA VAL A 182 -10.75 9.44 8.99
C VAL A 182 -10.89 10.92 8.63
N ILE A 183 -9.83 11.69 8.80
CA ILE A 183 -9.78 13.13 8.52
C ILE A 183 -8.58 13.45 7.65
N ASP A 184 -8.62 14.62 7.00
CA ASP A 184 -7.54 15.09 6.15
C ASP A 184 -6.23 15.25 6.93
N TYR A 185 -5.13 14.76 6.35
CA TYR A 185 -3.81 14.89 6.94
C TYR A 185 -3.07 16.07 6.31
N ASN A 186 -3.02 17.19 7.04
CA ASN A 186 -2.25 18.37 6.66
C ASN A 186 -0.89 18.36 7.36
N PRO A 187 0.22 18.05 6.67
CA PRO A 187 1.56 18.04 7.29
C PRO A 187 2.01 19.43 7.74
N ASP A 188 1.41 20.52 7.28
CA ASP A 188 1.74 21.89 7.73
C ASP A 188 1.11 22.23 9.10
N GLN A 189 0.06 21.51 9.50
CA GLN A 189 -0.67 21.77 10.75
C GLN A 189 -0.53 20.63 11.76
N ASN A 190 -0.53 19.39 11.27
CA ASN A 190 -0.60 18.18 12.07
C ASN A 190 0.55 17.22 11.76
N ALA A 191 1.75 17.76 11.45
CA ALA A 191 2.94 16.99 11.14
C ALA A 191 3.13 15.80 12.10
N ILE A 192 3.35 14.61 11.55
CA ILE A 192 3.90 13.48 12.30
C ILE A 192 5.41 13.44 12.00
N PRO A 193 6.27 13.49 13.03
CA PRO A 193 7.71 13.43 12.82
C PRO A 193 8.10 12.08 12.19
N PRO A 194 9.05 12.05 11.24
CA PRO A 194 9.57 10.81 10.66
C PRO A 194 10.01 9.76 11.69
N GLU A 195 10.46 10.21 12.86
CA GLU A 195 10.91 9.38 13.97
C GLU A 195 9.79 8.52 14.60
N GLU A 196 8.51 8.87 14.42
CA GLU A 196 7.36 8.10 14.95
C GLU A 196 6.87 6.97 14.02
N PHE A 197 7.44 6.86 12.81
CA PHE A 197 7.01 5.86 11.82
C PHE A 197 7.55 4.47 12.13
N LEU A 198 6.64 3.52 12.33
CA LEU A 198 6.98 2.12 12.61
C LEU A 198 7.10 1.28 11.35
N GLN A 199 6.23 1.50 10.39
CA GLN A 199 6.13 0.64 9.23
C GLN A 199 5.52 1.42 8.06
N TYR A 200 6.28 1.52 6.98
CA TYR A 200 5.74 1.89 5.68
C TYR A 200 5.21 0.65 4.97
N TYR A 201 4.13 0.84 4.23
CA TYR A 201 3.55 -0.17 3.37
C TYR A 201 3.44 0.37 1.96
N ARG A 202 3.34 -0.54 1.00
CA ARG A 202 2.93 -0.25 -0.36
C ARG A 202 3.82 0.82 -1.00
N SER A 203 5.14 0.64 -0.91
CA SER A 203 6.16 1.60 -1.37
C SER A 203 6.00 3.01 -0.76
N SER A 204 5.88 3.07 0.57
CA SER A 204 5.71 4.32 1.34
C SER A 204 4.47 5.14 1.04
N SER A 205 3.42 4.52 0.46
CA SER A 205 2.14 5.17 0.17
C SER A 205 1.07 4.98 1.26
N PHE A 206 1.38 4.17 2.27
CA PHE A 206 0.59 4.00 3.49
C PHE A 206 1.55 3.75 4.66
N ALA A 207 1.19 4.16 5.87
CA ALA A 207 2.07 4.04 7.03
C ALA A 207 1.32 3.79 8.34
N LEU A 208 1.99 3.08 9.25
CA LEU A 208 1.65 2.93 10.65
C LEU A 208 2.67 3.68 11.50
N THR A 209 2.19 4.48 12.43
CA THR A 209 2.99 5.27 13.36
C THR A 209 2.60 4.94 14.79
N LEU A 210 3.53 5.12 15.73
CA LEU A 210 3.28 4.99 17.16
C LEU A 210 3.82 6.24 17.84
N SER A 211 2.93 6.96 18.51
CA SER A 211 3.25 8.26 19.10
C SER A 211 4.32 8.23 20.20
N SER A 212 4.59 7.06 20.80
CA SER A 212 5.68 6.88 21.77
C SER A 212 6.96 6.33 21.16
N TYR A 213 6.97 6.05 19.86
CA TYR A 213 8.16 5.62 19.14
C TYR A 213 8.99 6.82 18.71
N TRP A 214 10.31 6.67 18.80
CA TRP A 214 11.24 7.71 18.39
C TRP A 214 12.51 7.08 17.84
N ASP A 215 12.59 6.96 16.52
CA ASP A 215 13.75 6.42 15.82
C ASP A 215 14.64 7.52 15.22
N PRO A 216 15.79 7.85 15.85
CA PRO A 216 16.70 8.86 15.34
C PRO A 216 17.27 8.50 13.96
N ALA A 217 17.26 7.24 13.53
CA ALA A 217 17.71 6.87 12.20
C ALA A 217 16.88 7.52 11.08
N ASN A 218 15.61 7.82 11.37
CA ASN A 218 14.70 8.51 10.46
C ASN A 218 14.76 10.04 10.59
N SER A 219 15.69 10.58 11.38
CA SER A 219 15.77 12.02 11.53
C SER A 219 16.20 12.70 10.23
N VAL A 220 15.66 13.90 10.00
CA VAL A 220 15.95 14.75 8.84
C VAL A 220 17.45 15.00 8.68
N ASN A 221 18.18 15.10 9.79
CA ASN A 221 19.64 15.30 9.78
C ASN A 221 20.41 14.09 9.23
N ASN A 222 19.78 12.91 9.20
CA ASN A 222 20.35 11.68 8.65
C ASN A 222 19.94 11.43 7.19
N GLN A 223 19.09 12.31 6.62
CA GLN A 223 18.72 12.24 5.22
C GLN A 223 19.95 12.51 4.33
N PRO A 224 20.24 11.65 3.33
CA PRO A 224 21.30 11.90 2.36
C PRO A 224 21.01 13.18 1.54
N ALA A 225 22.06 13.90 1.15
CA ALA A 225 21.92 15.16 0.40
C ALA A 225 21.30 14.97 -1.00
N SER A 226 21.51 13.81 -1.62
CA SER A 226 20.96 13.46 -2.93
C SER A 226 20.72 11.96 -3.05
N ASN A 227 20.05 11.54 -4.12
CA ASN A 227 19.76 10.13 -4.39
C ASN A 227 21.01 9.27 -4.60
N ASP A 228 22.13 9.89 -4.99
CA ASP A 228 23.42 9.23 -5.24
C ASP A 228 24.41 9.37 -4.08
N SER A 229 24.02 10.07 -3.00
CA SER A 229 24.85 10.24 -1.82
C SER A 229 24.86 8.98 -0.96
N ALA A 230 25.97 8.74 -0.26
CA ALA A 230 26.04 7.66 0.72
C ALA A 230 25.00 7.88 1.84
N LEU A 231 24.36 6.79 2.26
CA LEU A 231 23.45 6.80 3.39
C LEU A 231 24.20 6.91 4.71
N THR A 232 23.70 7.74 5.62
CA THR A 232 24.16 7.74 7.01
C THR A 232 23.77 6.43 7.67
N THR A 233 24.77 5.69 8.19
CA THR A 233 24.55 4.39 8.85
C THR A 233 24.20 4.58 10.32
N VAL A 234 23.03 5.15 10.59
CA VAL A 234 22.42 5.10 11.93
C VAL A 234 21.52 3.87 11.98
N PRO A 235 21.66 2.94 12.93
CA PRO A 235 20.76 1.78 13.03
C PRO A 235 19.39 2.19 13.56
N ASP A 236 18.35 1.50 13.10
CA ASP A 236 16.97 1.70 13.59
C ASP A 236 16.86 1.23 15.05
N VAL A 237 16.09 1.95 15.86
CA VAL A 237 15.90 1.60 17.29
C VAL A 237 14.76 0.59 17.49
N PRO A 238 14.85 -0.29 18.50
CA PRO A 238 13.80 -1.27 18.78
C PRO A 238 12.51 -0.59 19.25
N ILE A 239 11.40 -1.34 19.16
CA ILE A 239 10.10 -0.91 19.67
C ILE A 239 10.21 -0.58 21.18
N PRO A 240 9.56 0.50 21.67
CA PRO A 240 9.72 0.95 23.04
C PRO A 240 9.24 -0.12 24.03
N PRO A 241 9.99 -0.42 25.11
CA PRO A 241 9.57 -1.39 26.12
C PRO A 241 8.19 -1.08 26.69
N GLY A 242 7.37 -2.12 26.88
CA GLY A 242 6.00 -1.99 27.37
C GLY A 242 4.95 -1.72 26.28
N THR A 243 5.35 -1.59 25.00
CA THR A 243 4.40 -1.61 23.88
C THR A 243 3.67 -2.96 23.84
N ASP A 244 2.36 -2.95 23.61
CA ASP A 244 1.58 -4.18 23.40
C ASP A 244 1.91 -4.76 22.02
N LEU A 245 2.83 -5.74 22.01
CA LEU A 245 3.30 -6.36 20.78
C LEU A 245 2.22 -7.22 20.11
N ASN A 246 1.28 -7.81 20.87
CA ASN A 246 0.20 -8.59 20.26
C ASN A 246 -0.77 -7.67 19.50
N PHE A 247 -1.07 -6.51 20.08
CA PHE A 247 -1.88 -5.51 19.39
C PHE A 247 -1.15 -4.96 18.17
N LEU A 248 0.13 -4.59 18.30
CA LEU A 248 0.96 -4.14 17.18
C LEU A 248 1.03 -5.18 16.05
N ASP A 249 1.26 -6.45 16.37
CA ASP A 249 1.29 -7.53 15.40
C ASP A 249 -0.06 -7.72 14.70
N CYS A 250 -1.17 -7.58 15.43
CA CYS A 250 -2.51 -7.58 14.84
C CYS A 250 -2.69 -6.42 13.87
N LEU A 251 -2.32 -5.19 14.25
CA LEU A 251 -2.39 -4.02 13.37
C LEU A 251 -1.57 -4.26 12.10
N ASN A 252 -0.30 -4.63 12.26
CA ASN A 252 0.65 -4.80 11.17
C ASN A 252 0.20 -5.88 10.19
N SER A 253 -0.19 -7.06 10.70
CA SER A 253 -0.67 -8.17 9.88
C SER A 253 -2.00 -7.86 9.19
N THR A 254 -2.94 -7.22 9.87
CA THR A 254 -4.24 -6.84 9.29
C THR A 254 -4.07 -5.82 8.16
N ILE A 255 -3.22 -4.81 8.37
CA ILE A 255 -2.87 -3.83 7.33
C ILE A 255 -2.21 -4.55 6.15
N GLY A 256 -1.14 -5.31 6.38
CA GLY A 256 -0.41 -5.95 5.28
C GLY A 256 -1.28 -6.92 4.47
N ASN A 257 -2.15 -7.69 5.14
CA ASN A 257 -3.03 -8.65 4.47
C ASN A 257 -4.16 -7.98 3.68
N ASN A 258 -4.66 -6.82 4.11
CA ASN A 258 -5.90 -6.28 3.59
C ASN A 258 -5.79 -4.91 2.90
N LEU A 259 -4.66 -4.21 3.01
CA LEU A 259 -4.47 -2.90 2.40
C LEU A 259 -4.73 -2.99 0.88
N PRO A 260 -5.58 -2.16 0.28
CA PRO A 260 -5.87 -2.26 -1.14
C PRO A 260 -4.62 -2.09 -2.01
N VAL A 261 -4.46 -2.99 -2.98
CA VAL A 261 -3.42 -2.93 -4.02
C VAL A 261 -4.08 -2.98 -5.40
N MET A 262 -3.41 -2.42 -6.41
CA MET A 262 -3.85 -2.53 -7.79
C MET A 262 -3.88 -4.00 -8.23
N ASP A 263 -5.02 -4.43 -8.77
CA ASP A 263 -5.18 -5.80 -9.24
C ASP A 263 -4.39 -6.05 -10.53
N ALA A 264 -3.95 -7.29 -10.69
CA ALA A 264 -3.47 -7.75 -11.99
C ALA A 264 -4.58 -7.56 -13.03
N ALA A 265 -4.25 -6.94 -14.17
CA ALA A 265 -5.21 -6.78 -15.25
C ALA A 265 -5.80 -8.15 -15.62
N VAL A 266 -7.10 -8.34 -15.37
CA VAL A 266 -7.80 -9.53 -15.82
C VAL A 266 -7.84 -9.43 -17.34
N MET A 267 -7.07 -10.28 -18.04
CA MET A 267 -7.34 -10.54 -19.44
C MET A 267 -8.74 -11.15 -19.49
N THR A 268 -9.75 -10.31 -19.69
CA THR A 268 -11.10 -10.75 -19.96
C THR A 268 -11.03 -11.70 -21.16
N ARG A 269 -11.41 -12.97 -20.95
CA ARG A 269 -11.49 -14.05 -21.96
C ARG A 269 -12.41 -13.74 -23.16
N VAL A 270 -12.86 -12.49 -23.29
CA VAL A 270 -13.62 -11.97 -24.43
C VAL A 270 -12.75 -11.95 -25.69
N GLN A 271 -11.43 -11.69 -25.59
CA GLN A 271 -10.57 -11.75 -26.78
C GLN A 271 -10.36 -13.19 -27.29
N ALA A 272 -10.19 -14.17 -26.38
CA ALA A 272 -10.00 -15.56 -26.77
C ALA A 272 -11.23 -16.18 -27.45
N THR A 273 -12.44 -15.78 -27.02
CA THR A 273 -13.69 -16.25 -27.63
C THR A 273 -13.94 -15.66 -29.01
N VAL A 274 -13.61 -14.37 -29.23
CA VAL A 274 -13.76 -13.74 -30.56
C VAL A 274 -12.79 -14.35 -31.58
N PHE A 275 -11.52 -14.57 -31.22
CA PHE A 275 -10.58 -15.23 -32.14
C PHE A 275 -10.96 -16.69 -32.41
N ALA A 276 -11.43 -17.42 -31.40
CA ALA A 276 -11.91 -18.80 -31.58
C ALA A 276 -13.17 -18.87 -32.46
N GLN A 277 -14.09 -17.90 -32.32
CA GLN A 277 -15.29 -17.82 -33.16
C GLN A 277 -14.96 -17.41 -34.60
N LEU A 278 -14.03 -16.48 -34.81
CA LEU A 278 -13.55 -16.12 -36.15
C LEU A 278 -12.82 -17.30 -36.82
N ALA A 279 -12.00 -18.03 -36.07
CA ALA A 279 -11.34 -19.24 -36.58
C ALA A 279 -12.36 -20.35 -36.91
N LEU A 280 -13.35 -20.57 -36.06
CA LEU A 280 -14.43 -21.53 -36.31
C LEU A 280 -15.25 -21.15 -37.55
N PHE A 281 -15.60 -19.87 -37.69
CA PHE A 281 -16.32 -19.35 -38.85
C PHE A 281 -15.50 -19.52 -40.14
N TRP A 282 -14.19 -19.28 -40.09
CA TRP A 282 -13.29 -19.48 -41.22
C TRP A 282 -13.18 -20.95 -41.63
N VAL A 283 -13.10 -21.87 -40.66
CA VAL A 283 -13.12 -23.31 -40.91
C VAL A 283 -14.45 -23.75 -41.53
N ILE A 284 -15.58 -23.23 -41.04
CA ILE A 284 -16.90 -23.56 -41.60
C ILE A 284 -17.02 -23.04 -43.04
N LEU A 285 -16.58 -21.82 -43.33
CA LEU A 285 -16.58 -21.27 -44.69
C LEU A 285 -15.71 -22.09 -45.66
N SER A 286 -14.54 -22.54 -45.21
CA SER A 286 -13.66 -23.42 -46.00
C SER A 286 -14.30 -24.79 -46.27
N MET A 287 -15.02 -25.35 -45.30
CA MET A 287 -15.72 -26.64 -45.46
C MET A 287 -16.94 -26.56 -46.39
N ILE A 288 -17.55 -25.36 -46.55
CA ILE A 288 -18.72 -25.14 -47.42
C ILE A 288 -18.28 -24.71 -48.85
N GLY A 289 -16.99 -24.47 -49.09
CA GLY A 289 -16.45 -24.14 -50.41
C GLY A 289 -16.79 -22.72 -50.88
N LEU A 290 -17.05 -21.80 -49.95
CA LEU A 290 -17.35 -20.39 -50.23
C LEU A 290 -16.09 -19.50 -50.29
N VAL A 291 -14.93 -20.06 -49.93
CA VAL A 291 -13.58 -19.46 -50.05
C VAL A 291 -12.59 -20.56 -50.36
#